data_AF-A0AA36B529-F1
#
_entry.id   AF-A0AA36B529-F1
#
_cell.length_a   1.000
_cell.length_b   1.000
_cell.length_c   1.000
_cell.angle_alpha   90.00
_cell.angle_beta   90.00
_cell.angle_gamma   90.00
#
_symmetry.space_group_name_H-M   'P 1'
#
loop_
_entity.id
_entity.type
_entity.pdbx_description
1 polymer ?
#
loop_
_entity_poly.entity_id
_entity_poly.type
_entity_poly.pdbx_seq_one_letter_code
_entity_poly.pdbx_strand_id
1 'polypeptide(L)'
;MKAFPSFSFLKHHQINRCILQFQTNHEFLSVSRQHLLSKRSVNTTSSFKNNITCQQPDADVTSRGSKSRVFPRLQNVTIDRSQDVFQKNRKQAERLASEYKHLLNESLAGGGSRSVERHTKFHRKLLARERVKQVLDDDSSFFELLQIAGMGMEYGSIPQAGILSGIGRVHGIECLVLANDATVKGGSIFPISVKKQLRLQEIALQNRLPCIYLVDSGGAFLPLQSEIFPDKEQGGRVFYNIANMASQSIPQISVVLGHCTAGGAYMPTMSNEVVIVKRIGAIFLGGPPLVKAALGEIVSAEELGGAALHSSMSGCSDHYADTEDEAFSITRDIVATLNLAPCENTSVSPPPYYDPSELLGLIPEENQHAMDPYKIIARITDDSRFQEFKKRYGTGLVTGFSHINSHLVGIIASNGELSDTAATKGCHFVQLCCERDIPLVFLQNTSSMTSSGQTPPSGEYSLYMSSKIKSHAQMLASVSCATVPKITIITGNAFGQDHYLMGGRAVGPNFVFCWPNAKVGAMDAGEILQAMKQDVNMDEETEKKMRGKLEKQSSAVYASSRLWNDGIIMPEDTRQVISRCLAITQRNITKQQKPLLRM
;
A
#
# COMPACT_ATOMS: atom_id res chain seq x y z
N MET A 1 9.44 35.42 44.95
CA MET A 1 8.32 35.08 45.86
C MET A 1 7.10 34.70 45.05
N LYS A 2 6.77 33.40 45.02
CA LYS A 2 5.43 32.80 45.14
C LYS A 2 5.54 31.34 44.67
N ALA A 3 5.73 30.48 45.65
CA ALA A 3 5.72 29.03 45.57
C ALA A 3 4.29 28.50 45.74
N PHE A 4 3.99 27.34 45.15
CA PHE A 4 2.96 26.36 45.59
C PHE A 4 3.14 25.07 44.75
N PRO A 5 2.73 23.87 45.22
CA PRO A 5 3.66 22.95 45.85
C PRO A 5 3.70 21.54 45.22
N SER A 6 4.73 20.80 45.63
CA SER A 6 4.95 19.37 45.42
C SER A 6 3.87 18.49 46.06
N PHE A 7 3.28 17.58 45.27
CA PHE A 7 2.47 16.47 45.77
C PHE A 7 3.34 15.23 46.00
N SER A 8 3.46 14.83 47.26
CA SER A 8 4.03 13.57 47.71
C SER A 8 2.96 12.47 47.63
N PHE A 9 3.21 11.40 46.86
CA PHE A 9 2.38 10.20 46.89
C PHE A 9 2.98 9.11 47.77
N LEU A 10 2.09 8.48 48.54
CA LEU A 10 2.35 7.48 49.56
C LEU A 10 3.01 6.21 49.01
N LYS A 11 3.84 5.62 49.89
CA LYS A 11 4.30 4.23 49.88
C LYS A 11 3.12 3.25 49.90
N HIS A 12 3.12 2.28 48.99
CA HIS A 12 2.57 0.95 49.25
C HIS A 12 3.52 -0.12 48.70
N HIS A 13 4.18 -0.81 49.62
CA HIS A 13 4.78 -2.13 49.42
C HIS A 13 3.65 -3.16 49.36
N GLN A 14 3.61 -3.97 48.31
CA GLN A 14 3.48 -5.44 48.35
C GLN A 14 3.24 -5.99 46.94
N ILE A 15 3.49 -7.29 46.81
CA ILE A 15 3.32 -8.17 45.63
C ILE A 15 4.58 -8.33 44.80
N ASN A 16 5.37 -9.32 45.21
CA ASN A 16 6.36 -10.00 44.38
C ASN A 16 6.16 -11.52 44.59
N ARG A 17 6.30 -12.27 43.49
CA ARG A 17 6.40 -13.74 43.38
C ARG A 17 5.10 -14.54 43.26
N CYS A 18 4.69 -14.76 42.01
CA CYS A 18 4.27 -16.08 41.55
C CYS A 18 5.15 -16.47 40.35
N ILE A 19 6.17 -17.27 40.64
CA ILE A 19 6.95 -18.04 39.67
C ILE A 19 6.19 -19.35 39.50
N LEU A 20 5.65 -19.62 38.31
CA LEU A 20 5.17 -20.94 37.94
C LEU A 20 5.97 -21.44 36.75
N GLN A 21 6.67 -22.53 37.02
CA GLN A 21 7.37 -23.39 36.09
C GLN A 21 6.41 -23.87 34.99
N PHE A 22 6.83 -23.78 33.73
CA PHE A 22 6.40 -24.74 32.72
C PHE A 22 7.65 -25.35 32.10
N GLN A 23 7.93 -26.56 32.56
CA GLN A 23 8.91 -27.45 31.97
C GLN A 23 8.45 -27.90 30.59
N THR A 24 9.44 -27.98 29.73
CA THR A 24 9.51 -28.59 28.42
C THR A 24 8.94 -30.01 28.39
N ASN A 25 8.01 -30.28 27.47
CA ASN A 25 7.79 -31.62 26.92
C ASN A 25 7.84 -31.51 25.39
N HIS A 26 9.03 -31.75 24.85
CA HIS A 26 9.25 -32.12 23.46
C HIS A 26 9.24 -33.63 23.40
N GLU A 27 8.26 -34.25 22.73
CA GLU A 27 8.43 -35.52 22.02
C GLU A 27 7.15 -35.90 21.27
N PHE A 28 7.34 -36.62 20.16
CA PHE A 28 6.36 -37.25 19.26
C PHE A 28 5.62 -36.36 18.25
N LEU A 29 6.15 -36.36 17.01
CA LEU A 29 5.47 -36.91 15.83
C LEU A 29 6.44 -36.93 14.65
N SER A 30 7.10 -38.08 14.42
CA SER A 30 7.70 -38.43 13.13
C SER A 30 6.98 -39.66 12.60
N VAL A 31 6.17 -39.48 11.55
CA VAL A 31 5.63 -40.59 10.76
C VAL A 31 5.80 -40.25 9.28
N SER A 32 6.86 -40.84 8.74
CA SER A 32 7.05 -41.43 7.41
C SER A 32 5.98 -41.15 6.33
N ARG A 33 6.40 -40.53 5.24
CA ARG A 33 5.84 -40.75 3.89
C ARG A 33 6.96 -41.07 2.92
N GLN A 34 7.07 -42.35 2.56
CA GLN A 34 7.81 -42.81 1.38
C GLN A 34 6.83 -43.35 0.35
N HIS A 35 7.14 -43.03 -0.92
CA HIS A 35 6.80 -43.72 -2.18
C HIS A 35 5.40 -43.55 -2.77
N LEU A 36 5.35 -42.87 -3.93
CA LEU A 36 5.03 -43.53 -5.21
C LEU A 36 5.38 -42.61 -6.40
N LEU A 37 6.49 -42.92 -7.06
CA LEU A 37 6.80 -42.53 -8.43
C LEU A 37 6.41 -43.70 -9.36
N SER A 38 5.60 -43.44 -10.37
CA SER A 38 5.40 -44.39 -11.47
C SER A 38 5.01 -43.68 -12.78
N LYS A 39 6.03 -43.57 -13.63
CA LYS A 39 6.08 -43.89 -15.08
C LYS A 39 5.22 -43.10 -16.08
N ARG A 40 5.96 -42.41 -16.95
CA ARG A 40 5.66 -41.96 -18.32
C ARG A 40 5.38 -43.14 -19.26
N SER A 41 4.48 -42.91 -20.24
CA SER A 41 4.37 -43.61 -21.54
C SER A 41 3.67 -42.62 -22.50
N VAL A 42 4.41 -41.88 -23.33
CA VAL A 42 4.71 -42.13 -24.75
C VAL A 42 3.47 -42.28 -25.64
N ASN A 43 3.31 -41.27 -26.51
CA ASN A 43 2.36 -41.15 -27.61
C ASN A 43 2.63 -42.19 -28.72
N THR A 44 1.55 -42.69 -29.33
CA THR A 44 1.58 -43.15 -30.73
C THR A 44 0.39 -42.57 -31.49
N THR A 45 0.72 -41.99 -32.63
CA THR A 45 -0.15 -41.44 -33.66
C THR A 45 -0.77 -42.55 -34.49
N SER A 46 -2.04 -42.41 -34.88
CA SER A 46 -2.52 -43.00 -36.14
C SER A 46 -3.58 -42.12 -36.79
N SER A 47 -3.37 -41.90 -38.08
CA SER A 47 -4.15 -41.09 -39.00
C SER A 47 -5.34 -41.88 -39.54
N PHE A 48 -6.52 -41.27 -39.60
CA PHE A 48 -7.50 -41.61 -40.64
C PHE A 48 -8.26 -40.35 -41.07
N LYS A 49 -8.09 -40.00 -42.36
CA LYS A 49 -8.96 -39.07 -43.10
C LYS A 49 -10.20 -39.86 -43.53
N ASN A 50 -11.38 -39.25 -43.42
CA ASN A 50 -12.47 -39.45 -44.37
C ASN A 50 -13.38 -38.22 -44.39
N ASN A 51 -13.60 -37.70 -45.60
CA ASN A 51 -14.52 -36.63 -45.93
C ASN A 51 -15.93 -37.19 -46.05
N ILE A 52 -16.91 -36.63 -45.34
CA ILE A 52 -18.33 -36.66 -45.73
C ILE A 52 -18.95 -35.30 -45.39
N THR A 53 -19.37 -34.58 -46.42
CA THR A 53 -20.27 -33.42 -46.37
C THR A 53 -21.71 -33.90 -46.33
N CYS A 54 -22.52 -33.46 -45.36
CA CYS A 54 -23.95 -33.20 -45.59
C CYS A 54 -24.56 -32.28 -44.51
N GLN A 55 -25.23 -31.25 -45.02
CA GLN A 55 -26.30 -30.37 -44.53
C GLN A 55 -26.81 -30.48 -43.08
N GLN A 56 -26.97 -29.31 -42.42
CA GLN A 56 -27.74 -29.10 -41.18
C GLN A 56 -29.24 -29.38 -41.41
N PRO A 57 -30.00 -29.77 -40.36
CA PRO A 57 -30.63 -28.76 -39.50
C PRO A 57 -30.65 -29.09 -37.99
N ASP A 58 -30.85 -28.03 -37.21
CA ASP A 58 -31.11 -27.91 -35.77
C ASP A 58 -31.41 -29.17 -34.94
N ALA A 59 -30.54 -29.45 -33.96
CA ALA A 59 -30.92 -30.06 -32.69
C ALA A 59 -29.86 -29.81 -31.61
N ASP A 60 -30.35 -29.30 -30.48
CA ASP A 60 -29.68 -29.09 -29.21
C ASP A 60 -28.97 -30.37 -28.72
N VAL A 61 -27.64 -30.42 -28.88
CA VAL A 61 -26.79 -31.45 -28.25
C VAL A 61 -25.53 -30.81 -27.68
N THR A 62 -25.50 -30.80 -26.35
CA THR A 62 -24.41 -30.46 -25.44
C THR A 62 -23.01 -30.85 -25.95
N SER A 63 -22.24 -29.86 -26.40
CA SER A 63 -20.79 -29.98 -26.48
C SER A 63 -20.19 -29.66 -25.10
N ARG A 64 -19.96 -30.69 -24.28
CA ARG A 64 -19.05 -30.62 -23.13
C ARG A 64 -17.60 -30.52 -23.66
N GLY A 65 -17.28 -29.36 -24.23
CA GLY A 65 -16.05 -29.15 -25.01
C GLY A 65 -15.67 -27.67 -25.14
N SER A 66 -15.86 -26.90 -24.09
CA SER A 66 -15.18 -25.61 -23.86
C SER A 66 -14.84 -25.59 -22.38
N LYS A 67 -13.63 -25.18 -21.98
CA LYS A 67 -13.27 -24.97 -20.57
C LYS A 67 -14.46 -24.29 -19.87
N SER A 68 -15.12 -24.99 -18.96
CA SER A 68 -16.34 -24.55 -18.30
C SER A 68 -16.08 -23.17 -17.70
N ARG A 69 -16.78 -22.14 -18.19
CA ARG A 69 -16.64 -20.77 -17.68
C ARG A 69 -17.22 -20.76 -16.26
N VAL A 70 -16.34 -20.67 -15.26
CA VAL A 70 -16.59 -21.09 -13.86
C VAL A 70 -17.68 -20.28 -13.14
N PHE A 71 -17.80 -18.97 -13.41
CA PHE A 71 -18.74 -18.07 -12.72
C PHE A 71 -19.75 -17.45 -13.69
N PRO A 72 -20.97 -17.11 -13.24
CA PRO A 72 -21.97 -16.45 -14.09
C PRO A 72 -21.51 -15.02 -14.43
N ARG A 73 -21.84 -14.55 -15.65
CA ARG A 73 -21.63 -13.16 -16.04
C ARG A 73 -22.70 -12.29 -15.38
N LEU A 74 -22.32 -11.13 -14.86
CA LEU A 74 -23.27 -10.13 -14.38
C LEU A 74 -24.11 -9.62 -15.55
N GLN A 75 -25.43 -9.76 -15.44
CA GLN A 75 -26.40 -9.26 -16.41
C GLN A 75 -27.06 -7.99 -15.87
N ASN A 76 -27.60 -7.15 -16.76
CA ASN A 76 -28.35 -5.94 -16.41
C ASN A 76 -27.57 -4.88 -15.61
N VAL A 77 -26.24 -4.85 -15.74
CA VAL A 77 -25.34 -3.85 -15.12
C VAL A 77 -24.84 -2.81 -16.13
N THR A 78 -25.68 -2.54 -17.14
CA THR A 78 -25.44 -1.54 -18.18
C THR A 78 -25.53 -0.13 -17.60
N ILE A 79 -24.63 0.74 -18.05
CA ILE A 79 -24.69 2.17 -17.76
C ILE A 79 -25.16 2.87 -19.03
N ASP A 80 -26.26 3.60 -18.94
CA ASP A 80 -26.74 4.41 -20.05
C ASP A 80 -25.89 5.67 -20.16
N ARG A 81 -24.98 5.66 -21.14
CA ARG A 81 -24.04 6.76 -21.40
C ARG A 81 -24.75 8.02 -21.91
N SER A 82 -25.98 7.92 -22.41
CA SER A 82 -26.74 9.05 -22.94
C SER A 82 -27.46 9.85 -21.87
N GLN A 83 -27.62 9.29 -20.67
CA GLN A 83 -28.30 9.98 -19.57
C GLN A 83 -27.53 11.21 -19.09
N ASP A 84 -28.27 12.28 -18.81
CA ASP A 84 -27.72 13.52 -18.26
C ASP A 84 -26.94 13.27 -16.96
N VAL A 85 -27.41 12.34 -16.12
CA VAL A 85 -26.73 11.97 -14.86
C VAL A 85 -25.33 11.41 -15.14
N PHE A 86 -25.19 10.52 -16.12
CA PHE A 86 -23.88 9.97 -16.50
C PHE A 86 -22.95 11.07 -17.01
N GLN A 87 -23.46 11.97 -17.85
CA GLN A 87 -22.67 13.06 -18.40
C GLN A 87 -22.22 14.07 -17.33
N LYS A 88 -23.06 14.38 -16.35
CA LYS A 88 -22.70 15.21 -15.19
C LYS A 88 -21.63 14.54 -14.33
N ASN A 89 -21.83 13.27 -13.99
CA ASN A 89 -20.87 12.48 -13.20
C ASN A 89 -19.50 12.38 -13.90
N ARG A 90 -19.51 12.15 -15.21
CA ARG A 90 -18.28 12.09 -16.02
C ARG A 90 -17.55 13.44 -16.02
N LYS A 91 -18.25 14.57 -16.20
CA LYS A 91 -17.65 15.90 -16.11
C LYS A 91 -17.04 16.17 -14.74
N GLN A 92 -17.70 15.74 -13.66
CA GLN A 92 -17.17 15.83 -12.31
C GLN A 92 -15.90 14.99 -12.14
N ALA A 93 -15.89 13.76 -12.65
CA ALA A 93 -14.72 12.89 -12.63
C ALA A 93 -13.54 13.52 -13.39
N GLU A 94 -13.79 14.07 -14.58
CA GLU A 94 -12.78 14.75 -15.41
C GLU A 94 -12.22 16.01 -14.71
N ARG A 95 -13.07 16.77 -13.98
CA ARG A 95 -12.63 17.90 -13.16
C ARG A 95 -11.70 17.45 -12.04
N LEU A 96 -12.12 16.45 -11.25
CA LEU A 96 -11.31 15.91 -10.15
C LEU A 96 -10.00 15.29 -10.64
N ALA A 97 -10.03 14.60 -11.78
CA ALA A 97 -8.83 14.07 -12.43
C ALA A 97 -7.87 15.18 -12.85
N SER A 98 -8.39 16.30 -13.38
CA SER A 98 -7.58 17.46 -13.76
C SER A 98 -6.93 18.14 -12.55
N GLU A 99 -7.69 18.31 -11.46
CA GLU A 99 -7.18 18.86 -10.19
C GLU A 99 -6.09 17.96 -9.59
N TYR A 100 -6.34 16.64 -9.56
CA TYR A 100 -5.35 15.67 -9.11
C TYR A 100 -4.10 15.68 -9.99
N LYS A 101 -4.25 15.72 -11.31
CA LYS A 101 -3.12 15.77 -12.26
C LYS A 101 -2.28 17.03 -12.06
N HIS A 102 -2.90 18.17 -11.79
CA HIS A 102 -2.18 19.40 -11.47
C HIS A 102 -1.33 19.23 -10.20
N LEU A 103 -1.93 18.74 -9.11
CA LEU A 103 -1.22 18.49 -7.86
C LEU A 103 -0.12 17.43 -8.01
N LEU A 104 -0.38 16.38 -8.79
CA LEU A 104 0.59 15.35 -9.10
C LEU A 104 1.80 15.96 -9.81
N ASN A 105 1.59 16.80 -10.83
CA ASN A 105 2.67 17.48 -11.53
C ASN A 105 3.48 18.41 -10.60
N GLU A 106 2.84 19.10 -9.65
CA GLU A 106 3.54 19.86 -8.62
C GLU A 106 4.41 18.96 -7.74
N SER A 107 3.91 17.78 -7.37
CA SER A 107 4.68 16.83 -6.57
C SER A 107 5.85 16.22 -7.36
N LEU A 108 5.65 15.95 -8.65
CA LEU A 108 6.65 15.40 -9.55
C LEU A 108 7.77 16.41 -9.88
N ALA A 109 7.54 17.70 -9.70
CA ALA A 109 8.55 18.75 -9.91
C ALA A 109 9.65 18.78 -8.83
N GLY A 110 9.54 17.95 -7.78
CA GLY A 110 10.56 17.80 -6.74
C GLY A 110 10.86 19.12 -6.02
N GLY A 111 12.15 19.44 -5.85
CA GLY A 111 12.61 20.68 -5.22
C GLY A 111 12.46 21.96 -6.04
N GLY A 112 11.87 21.89 -7.23
CA GLY A 112 11.76 22.98 -8.20
C GLY A 112 13.03 23.19 -9.03
N SER A 113 12.90 24.00 -10.10
CA SER A 113 13.93 24.19 -11.14
C SER A 113 15.31 24.58 -10.60
N ARG A 114 15.36 25.50 -9.63
CA ARG A 114 16.62 25.94 -9.02
C ARG A 114 17.37 24.82 -8.28
N SER A 115 16.63 23.95 -7.58
CA SER A 115 17.21 22.83 -6.83
C SER A 115 17.65 21.72 -7.78
N VAL A 116 16.85 21.44 -8.81
CA VAL A 116 17.18 20.51 -9.90
C VAL A 116 18.45 20.96 -10.63
N GLU A 117 18.56 22.24 -10.98
CA GLU A 117 19.73 22.78 -11.66
C GLU A 117 20.99 22.69 -10.79
N ARG A 118 20.88 22.98 -9.49
CA ARG A 118 21.99 22.79 -8.55
C ARG A 118 22.41 21.33 -8.46
N HIS A 119 21.46 20.40 -8.34
CA HIS A 119 21.74 18.96 -8.26
C HIS A 119 22.44 18.43 -9.52
N THR A 120 21.90 18.77 -10.68
CA THR A 120 22.37 18.24 -11.97
C THR A 120 23.60 18.95 -12.52
N LYS A 121 23.66 20.29 -12.46
CA LYS A 121 24.78 21.05 -13.07
C LYS A 121 25.95 21.24 -12.12
N PHE A 122 25.70 21.55 -10.84
CA PHE A 122 26.76 21.82 -9.88
C PHE A 122 27.28 20.55 -9.22
N HIS A 123 26.39 19.67 -8.75
CA HIS A 123 26.80 18.40 -8.13
C HIS A 123 27.01 17.27 -9.15
N ARG A 124 26.60 17.44 -10.42
CA ARG A 124 26.76 16.45 -11.51
C ARG A 124 26.16 15.09 -11.16
N LYS A 125 25.01 15.09 -10.51
CA LYS A 125 24.28 13.89 -10.09
C LYS A 125 23.01 13.70 -10.91
N LEU A 126 22.64 12.46 -11.16
CA LEU A 126 21.36 12.09 -11.74
C LEU A 126 20.21 12.38 -10.77
N LEU A 127 19.03 12.69 -11.32
CA LEU A 127 17.80 12.87 -10.54
C LEU A 127 17.29 11.51 -10.02
N ALA A 128 16.57 11.52 -8.88
CA ALA A 128 16.03 10.30 -8.29
C ALA A 128 15.25 9.42 -9.28
N ARG A 129 14.45 10.03 -10.15
CA ARG A 129 13.68 9.32 -11.19
C ARG A 129 14.54 8.73 -12.30
N GLU A 130 15.62 9.41 -12.68
CA GLU A 130 16.59 8.91 -13.65
C GLU A 130 17.35 7.71 -13.06
N ARG A 131 17.78 7.81 -11.79
CA ARG A 131 18.44 6.72 -11.06
C ARG A 131 17.57 5.47 -10.98
N VAL A 132 16.28 5.63 -10.61
CA VAL A 132 15.34 4.50 -10.61
C VAL A 132 15.22 3.87 -12.00
N LYS A 133 15.12 4.67 -13.06
CA LYS A 133 15.04 4.16 -14.43
C LYS A 133 16.27 3.32 -14.82
N GLN A 134 17.47 3.74 -14.41
CA GLN A 134 18.71 3.00 -14.70
C GLN A 134 18.81 1.66 -13.95
N VAL A 135 18.20 1.55 -12.77
CA VAL A 135 18.20 0.30 -11.99
C VAL A 135 17.21 -0.72 -12.56
N LEU A 136 16.05 -0.27 -13.03
CA LEU A 136 14.98 -1.14 -13.54
C LEU A 136 15.33 -1.79 -14.90
N ASP A 137 14.65 -2.89 -15.22
CA ASP A 137 14.71 -3.48 -16.56
C ASP A 137 14.03 -2.55 -17.59
N ASP A 138 14.52 -2.54 -18.84
CA ASP A 138 14.05 -1.63 -19.89
C ASP A 138 12.55 -1.79 -20.22
N ASP A 139 12.01 -3.00 -20.10
CA ASP A 139 10.61 -3.35 -20.32
C ASP A 139 9.75 -3.27 -19.05
N SER A 140 10.35 -2.92 -17.91
CA SER A 140 9.67 -2.89 -16.63
C SER A 140 8.80 -1.65 -16.46
N SER A 141 7.50 -1.85 -16.23
CA SER A 141 6.65 -0.80 -15.67
C SER A 141 7.03 -0.50 -14.22
N PHE A 142 7.12 0.78 -13.84
CA PHE A 142 7.33 1.18 -12.44
C PHE A 142 5.99 1.50 -11.78
N PHE A 143 5.58 0.66 -10.82
CA PHE A 143 4.37 0.90 -10.03
C PHE A 143 4.68 1.87 -8.89
N GLU A 144 4.62 3.17 -9.18
CA GLU A 144 4.93 4.24 -8.24
C GLU A 144 3.85 4.37 -7.15
N LEU A 145 4.28 4.50 -5.91
CA LEU A 145 3.44 4.56 -4.72
C LEU A 145 3.61 5.90 -4.01
N LEU A 146 2.55 6.36 -3.32
CA LEU A 146 2.61 7.51 -2.40
C LEU A 146 3.09 8.80 -3.10
N GLN A 147 2.63 9.02 -4.33
CA GLN A 147 3.11 10.06 -5.24
C GLN A 147 2.92 11.49 -4.73
N ILE A 148 1.84 11.76 -3.99
CA ILE A 148 1.53 13.10 -3.46
C ILE A 148 1.76 13.21 -1.94
N ALA A 149 2.49 12.26 -1.35
CA ALA A 149 2.86 12.31 0.06
C ALA A 149 3.53 13.65 0.39
N GLY A 150 3.19 14.24 1.54
CA GLY A 150 3.79 15.49 2.00
C GLY A 150 3.27 16.77 1.34
N MET A 151 2.27 16.71 0.46
CA MET A 151 1.64 17.92 -0.10
C MET A 151 0.66 18.57 0.90
N GLY A 152 0.74 19.88 1.09
CA GLY A 152 -0.20 20.62 1.96
C GLY A 152 -0.05 20.29 3.46
N MET A 153 1.18 20.06 3.91
CA MET A 153 1.53 19.92 5.33
C MET A 153 1.62 21.29 6.01
N GLU A 154 1.42 21.32 7.33
CA GLU A 154 1.44 22.58 8.10
C GLU A 154 2.81 23.26 8.10
N TYR A 155 3.89 22.47 8.07
CA TYR A 155 5.28 22.93 7.92
C TYR A 155 5.71 23.15 6.45
N GLY A 156 4.75 23.20 5.53
CA GLY A 156 4.98 23.38 4.09
C GLY A 156 5.08 22.06 3.32
N SER A 157 4.79 22.13 2.02
CA SER A 157 4.81 20.95 1.15
C SER A 157 6.21 20.36 1.01
N ILE A 158 6.29 19.03 1.17
CA ILE A 158 7.47 18.21 0.92
C ILE A 158 7.08 17.23 -0.19
N PRO A 159 7.28 17.59 -1.48
CA PRO A 159 6.90 16.76 -2.62
C PRO A 159 7.39 15.32 -2.49
N GLN A 160 6.49 14.35 -2.73
CA GLN A 160 6.68 12.92 -2.51
C GLN A 160 7.25 12.52 -1.12
N ALA A 161 7.13 13.39 -0.11
CA ALA A 161 7.86 13.31 1.16
C ALA A 161 9.39 13.16 1.01
N GLY A 162 9.97 13.69 -0.07
CA GLY A 162 11.41 13.65 -0.38
C GLY A 162 11.93 12.27 -0.82
N ILE A 163 11.02 11.34 -1.16
CA ILE A 163 11.37 9.96 -1.51
C ILE A 163 10.52 9.53 -2.70
N LEU A 164 11.15 9.25 -3.84
CA LEU A 164 10.53 8.52 -4.94
C LEU A 164 10.45 7.03 -4.56
N SER A 165 9.28 6.41 -4.72
CA SER A 165 9.09 5.03 -4.28
C SER A 165 8.14 4.25 -5.18
N GLY A 166 8.42 2.97 -5.38
CA GLY A 166 7.55 2.10 -6.17
C GLY A 166 8.13 0.70 -6.33
N ILE A 167 7.39 -0.13 -7.06
CA ILE A 167 7.75 -1.53 -7.30
C ILE A 167 7.96 -1.74 -8.79
N GLY A 168 9.16 -2.20 -9.15
CA GLY A 168 9.54 -2.50 -10.53
C GLY A 168 10.44 -3.72 -10.59
N ARG A 169 10.70 -4.19 -11.82
CA ARG A 169 11.52 -5.37 -12.07
C ARG A 169 12.98 -5.01 -12.25
N VAL A 170 13.84 -5.83 -11.65
CA VAL A 170 15.28 -5.86 -11.86
C VAL A 170 15.66 -7.33 -12.08
N HIS A 171 16.18 -7.67 -13.27
CA HIS A 171 16.37 -9.05 -13.71
C HIS A 171 15.11 -9.92 -13.55
N GLY A 172 13.93 -9.36 -13.87
CA GLY A 172 12.64 -10.04 -13.74
C GLY A 172 12.14 -10.24 -12.30
N ILE A 173 12.87 -9.71 -11.29
CA ILE A 173 12.52 -9.80 -9.88
C ILE A 173 11.83 -8.51 -9.46
N GLU A 174 10.67 -8.62 -8.80
CA GLU A 174 9.97 -7.42 -8.32
C GLU A 174 10.65 -6.92 -7.06
N CYS A 175 11.22 -5.73 -7.14
CA CYS A 175 11.93 -5.06 -6.06
C CYS A 175 11.19 -3.80 -5.67
N LEU A 176 11.13 -3.53 -4.36
CA LEU A 176 10.71 -2.24 -3.85
C LEU A 176 11.91 -1.29 -3.92
N VAL A 177 11.77 -0.19 -4.67
CA VAL A 177 12.81 0.82 -4.82
C VAL A 177 12.40 2.08 -4.05
N LEU A 178 13.31 2.60 -3.23
CA LEU A 178 13.18 3.87 -2.51
C LEU A 178 14.37 4.76 -2.89
N ALA A 179 14.12 5.90 -3.48
CA ALA A 179 15.16 6.84 -3.89
C ALA A 179 14.95 8.21 -3.23
N ASN A 180 15.94 8.66 -2.47
CA ASN A 180 15.90 9.99 -1.89
C ASN A 180 15.99 11.05 -2.99
N ASP A 181 15.09 12.03 -2.94
CA ASP A 181 15.16 13.21 -3.81
C ASP A 181 15.91 14.33 -3.09
N ALA A 182 17.22 14.41 -3.34
CA ALA A 182 18.08 15.44 -2.78
C ALA A 182 17.71 16.87 -3.23
N THR A 183 16.90 17.02 -4.29
CA THR A 183 16.40 18.34 -4.70
C THR A 183 15.37 18.89 -3.70
N VAL A 184 14.61 18.00 -3.03
CA VAL A 184 13.60 18.39 -2.04
C VAL A 184 14.28 18.68 -0.71
N LYS A 185 14.42 19.97 -0.39
CA LYS A 185 15.01 20.45 0.87
C LYS A 185 16.40 19.84 1.17
N GLY A 186 17.19 19.54 0.14
CA GLY A 186 18.51 18.92 0.32
C GLY A 186 18.47 17.45 0.75
N GLY A 187 17.36 16.75 0.52
CA GLY A 187 17.16 15.36 0.93
C GLY A 187 16.94 15.20 2.44
N SER A 188 16.54 16.27 3.14
CA SER A 188 16.22 16.20 4.57
C SER A 188 14.99 15.36 4.83
N ILE A 189 15.05 14.54 5.89
CA ILE A 189 13.96 13.66 6.33
C ILE A 189 13.02 14.45 7.25
N PHE A 190 11.74 14.54 6.87
CA PHE A 190 10.65 15.13 7.65
C PHE A 190 9.83 14.04 8.36
N PRO A 191 8.93 14.39 9.29
CA PRO A 191 8.06 13.38 9.93
C PRO A 191 7.27 12.55 8.91
N ILE A 192 6.80 13.20 7.83
CA ILE A 192 6.08 12.53 6.75
C ILE A 192 6.99 11.60 5.92
N SER A 193 8.28 11.92 5.80
CA SER A 193 9.29 11.08 5.12
C SER A 193 9.52 9.78 5.90
N VAL A 194 9.62 9.86 7.23
CA VAL A 194 9.73 8.67 8.09
C VAL A 194 8.49 7.80 7.93
N LYS A 195 7.29 8.40 8.04
CA LYS A 195 6.03 7.66 7.84
C LYS A 195 5.98 6.96 6.48
N LYS A 196 6.48 7.62 5.43
CA LYS A 196 6.59 7.03 4.08
C LYS A 196 7.53 5.84 4.04
N GLN A 197 8.73 5.95 4.61
CA GLN A 197 9.68 4.85 4.68
C GLN A 197 9.11 3.65 5.44
N LEU A 198 8.48 3.87 6.58
CA LEU A 198 7.88 2.80 7.38
C LEU A 198 6.75 2.09 6.64
N ARG A 199 5.87 2.84 5.96
CA ARG A 199 4.82 2.22 5.13
C ARG A 199 5.40 1.41 3.98
N LEU A 200 6.45 1.89 3.33
CA LEU A 200 7.11 1.17 2.24
C LEU A 200 7.78 -0.12 2.75
N GLN A 201 8.44 -0.08 3.91
CA GLN A 201 9.00 -1.27 4.55
C GLN A 201 7.92 -2.26 4.99
N GLU A 202 6.76 -1.77 5.44
CA GLU A 202 5.60 -2.64 5.73
C GLU A 202 5.13 -3.37 4.48
N ILE A 203 5.02 -2.67 3.33
CA ILE A 203 4.70 -3.28 2.03
C ILE A 203 5.77 -4.31 1.63
N ALA A 204 7.07 -3.99 1.78
CA ALA A 204 8.13 -4.95 1.49
C ALA A 204 8.07 -6.19 2.39
N LEU A 205 7.82 -6.00 3.68
CA LEU A 205 7.71 -7.10 4.64
C LEU A 205 6.52 -8.00 4.34
N GLN A 206 5.33 -7.41 4.14
CA GLN A 206 4.09 -8.15 3.89
C GLN A 206 4.11 -8.92 2.56
N ASN A 207 4.82 -8.40 1.55
CA ASN A 207 4.87 -8.99 0.20
C ASN A 207 6.23 -9.62 -0.13
N ARG A 208 7.16 -9.66 0.84
CA ARG A 208 8.51 -10.22 0.74
C ARG A 208 9.30 -9.69 -0.47
N LEU A 209 9.30 -8.37 -0.64
CA LEU A 209 9.99 -7.69 -1.74
C LEU A 209 11.43 -7.35 -1.33
N PRO A 210 12.45 -7.73 -2.13
CA PRO A 210 13.78 -7.15 -1.99
C PRO A 210 13.71 -5.62 -2.01
N CYS A 211 14.43 -4.98 -1.11
CA CYS A 211 14.48 -3.52 -0.98
C CYS A 211 15.76 -2.97 -1.62
N ILE A 212 15.62 -1.99 -2.49
CA ILE A 212 16.74 -1.21 -3.04
C ILE A 212 16.61 0.23 -2.54
N TYR A 213 17.56 0.67 -1.74
CA TYR A 213 17.65 2.02 -1.19
C TYR A 213 18.67 2.84 -1.98
N LEU A 214 18.21 3.81 -2.76
CA LEU A 214 19.07 4.79 -3.45
C LEU A 214 19.22 6.01 -2.53
N VAL A 215 20.33 6.04 -1.79
CA VAL A 215 20.56 6.92 -0.65
C VAL A 215 21.25 8.21 -1.08
N ASP A 216 20.60 9.34 -0.80
CA ASP A 216 21.12 10.70 -1.00
C ASP A 216 20.37 11.66 -0.06
N SER A 217 20.74 11.64 1.23
CA SER A 217 19.99 12.33 2.29
C SER A 217 20.88 13.22 3.15
N GLY A 218 20.48 14.48 3.28
CA GLY A 218 21.11 15.46 4.18
C GLY A 218 20.88 15.23 5.68
N GLY A 219 20.16 14.18 6.08
CA GLY A 219 19.84 13.87 7.48
C GLY A 219 18.46 14.35 7.92
N ALA A 220 18.17 14.31 9.22
CA ALA A 220 16.88 14.71 9.77
C ALA A 220 16.68 16.23 9.73
N PHE A 221 15.44 16.67 9.49
CA PHE A 221 15.07 18.08 9.62
C PHE A 221 15.00 18.48 11.11
N LEU A 222 16.10 19.03 11.62
CA LEU A 222 16.30 19.30 13.05
C LEU A 222 15.19 20.09 13.75
N PRO A 223 14.52 21.09 13.13
CA PRO A 223 13.42 21.80 13.79
C PRO A 223 12.23 20.91 14.19
N LEU A 224 12.05 19.75 13.54
CA LEU A 224 10.98 18.78 13.85
C LEU A 224 11.54 17.48 14.45
N GLN A 225 12.74 17.49 15.04
CA GLN A 225 13.42 16.27 15.51
C GLN A 225 12.57 15.44 16.50
N SER A 226 11.74 16.08 17.33
CA SER A 226 10.87 15.40 18.31
C SER A 226 9.79 14.52 17.65
N GLU A 227 9.46 14.80 16.40
CA GLU A 227 8.51 14.02 15.59
C GLU A 227 9.22 13.01 14.66
N ILE A 228 10.56 12.99 14.68
CA ILE A 228 11.40 12.19 13.77
C ILE A 228 12.24 11.16 14.53
N PHE A 229 12.58 11.39 15.80
CA PHE A 229 13.59 10.60 16.50
C PHE A 229 13.07 9.68 17.63
N PRO A 230 12.41 10.19 18.70
CA PRO A 230 12.26 9.45 19.96
C PRO A 230 11.26 8.29 19.99
N ASP A 231 10.17 8.33 19.22
CA ASP A 231 9.02 7.41 19.40
C ASP A 231 9.13 6.10 18.58
N LYS A 232 8.33 5.10 18.94
CA LYS A 232 8.36 3.74 18.38
C LYS A 232 8.27 3.68 16.86
N GLU A 233 7.42 4.50 16.24
CA GLU A 233 7.20 4.55 14.79
C GLU A 233 7.86 5.78 14.16
N GLN A 234 9.02 6.16 14.68
CA GLN A 234 9.86 7.22 14.14
C GLN A 234 11.18 6.66 13.58
N GLY A 235 12.20 7.50 13.35
CA GLY A 235 13.37 7.19 12.52
C GLY A 235 14.12 5.90 12.90
N GLY A 236 14.23 5.59 14.19
CA GLY A 236 14.86 4.35 14.65
C GLY A 236 14.18 3.06 14.15
N ARG A 237 12.87 3.13 13.89
CA ARG A 237 12.08 2.00 13.39
C ARG A 237 12.50 1.55 12.00
N VAL A 238 13.02 2.47 11.18
CA VAL A 238 13.53 2.17 9.84
C VAL A 238 14.66 1.14 9.92
N PHE A 239 15.60 1.32 10.85
CA PHE A 239 16.73 0.41 11.06
C PHE A 239 16.29 -0.92 11.66
N TYR A 240 15.36 -0.88 12.62
CA TYR A 240 14.74 -2.09 13.17
C TYR A 240 14.10 -2.95 12.05
N ASN A 241 13.38 -2.33 11.13
CA ASN A 241 12.73 -3.03 10.03
C ASN A 241 13.75 -3.61 9.04
N ILE A 242 14.82 -2.87 8.70
CA ILE A 242 15.91 -3.38 7.84
C ILE A 242 16.50 -4.67 8.45
N ALA A 243 16.87 -4.65 9.72
CA ALA A 243 17.45 -5.82 10.40
C ALA A 243 16.48 -7.02 10.43
N ASN A 244 15.19 -6.78 10.72
CA ASN A 244 14.19 -7.85 10.78
C ASN A 244 13.77 -8.39 9.41
N MET A 245 13.78 -7.56 8.37
CA MET A 245 13.56 -8.02 7.00
C MET A 245 14.76 -8.85 6.53
N ALA A 246 15.98 -8.40 6.80
CA ALA A 246 17.20 -9.16 6.49
C ALA A 246 17.23 -10.53 7.21
N SER A 247 16.86 -10.60 8.49
CA SER A 247 16.77 -11.88 9.23
C SER A 247 15.67 -12.80 8.68
N GLN A 248 14.63 -12.22 8.08
CA GLN A 248 13.61 -12.98 7.38
C GLN A 248 14.03 -13.35 5.96
N SER A 249 15.28 -13.20 5.54
CA SER A 249 15.72 -13.46 4.16
C SER A 249 15.02 -12.58 3.11
N ILE A 250 14.65 -11.35 3.46
CA ILE A 250 14.21 -10.32 2.51
C ILE A 250 15.42 -9.42 2.22
N PRO A 251 16.04 -9.50 1.03
CA PRO A 251 17.28 -8.80 0.74
C PRO A 251 17.15 -7.28 0.86
N GLN A 252 18.13 -6.65 1.52
CA GLN A 252 18.25 -5.22 1.72
C GLN A 252 19.52 -4.75 0.99
N ILE A 253 19.37 -3.91 -0.04
CA ILE A 253 20.47 -3.43 -0.88
C ILE A 253 20.51 -1.91 -0.77
N SER A 254 21.68 -1.33 -0.50
CA SER A 254 21.85 0.13 -0.43
C SER A 254 22.85 0.62 -1.47
N VAL A 255 22.51 1.73 -2.13
CA VAL A 255 23.35 2.41 -3.12
C VAL A 255 23.56 3.85 -2.65
N VAL A 256 24.75 4.16 -2.18
CA VAL A 256 25.10 5.46 -1.61
C VAL A 256 25.55 6.41 -2.72
N LEU A 257 24.62 7.25 -3.17
CA LEU A 257 24.74 8.20 -4.28
C LEU A 257 24.93 9.65 -3.79
N GLY A 258 25.16 9.79 -2.48
CA GLY A 258 25.15 11.05 -1.79
C GLY A 258 25.63 10.96 -0.36
N HIS A 259 25.46 12.06 0.36
CA HIS A 259 25.72 12.07 1.78
C HIS A 259 24.71 11.18 2.51
N CYS A 260 25.20 10.49 3.54
CA CYS A 260 24.45 9.65 4.43
C CYS A 260 24.95 9.90 5.86
N THR A 261 24.30 10.85 6.54
CA THR A 261 24.82 11.43 7.79
C THR A 261 24.04 10.95 9.04
N ALA A 262 24.73 10.88 10.17
CA ALA A 262 24.19 10.58 11.50
C ALA A 262 23.40 9.27 11.52
N GLY A 263 22.16 9.29 12.00
CA GLY A 263 21.31 8.09 12.03
C GLY A 263 21.14 7.45 10.66
N GLY A 264 21.14 8.25 9.58
CA GLY A 264 21.02 7.74 8.21
C GLY A 264 22.11 6.73 7.84
N ALA A 265 23.32 6.87 8.39
CA ALA A 265 24.46 6.00 8.14
C ALA A 265 24.19 4.52 8.48
N TYR A 266 23.23 4.24 9.36
CA TYR A 266 22.84 2.88 9.71
C TYR A 266 22.07 2.16 8.58
N MET A 267 21.41 2.88 7.67
CA MET A 267 20.70 2.26 6.55
C MET A 267 21.63 1.48 5.62
N PRO A 268 22.69 2.08 5.04
CA PRO A 268 23.64 1.31 4.24
C PRO A 268 24.37 0.27 5.09
N THR A 269 24.91 0.65 6.24
CA THR A 269 25.75 -0.28 7.03
C THR A 269 25.00 -1.52 7.57
N MET A 270 23.67 -1.46 7.71
CA MET A 270 22.82 -2.61 8.07
C MET A 270 22.21 -3.36 6.87
N SER A 271 22.42 -2.89 5.65
CA SER A 271 21.99 -3.59 4.44
C SER A 271 22.87 -4.81 4.18
N ASN A 272 22.31 -5.82 3.48
CA ASN A 272 23.04 -7.03 3.12
C ASN A 272 24.23 -6.73 2.22
N GLU A 273 24.01 -5.88 1.21
CA GLU A 273 25.05 -5.43 0.30
C GLU A 273 24.95 -3.92 0.06
N VAL A 274 26.11 -3.26 -0.03
CA VAL A 274 26.25 -1.81 -0.11
C VAL A 274 27.18 -1.43 -1.24
N VAL A 275 26.67 -0.61 -2.14
CA VAL A 275 27.44 0.05 -3.20
C VAL A 275 27.66 1.50 -2.81
N ILE A 276 28.88 2.01 -2.92
CA ILE A 276 29.20 3.43 -2.67
C ILE A 276 29.89 4.06 -3.87
N VAL A 277 29.41 5.24 -4.28
CA VAL A 277 29.97 5.95 -5.45
C VAL A 277 31.03 6.95 -5.00
N LYS A 278 32.20 6.86 -5.63
CA LYS A 278 33.34 7.76 -5.43
C LYS A 278 32.94 9.24 -5.55
N ARG A 279 33.53 10.10 -4.72
CA ARG A 279 33.38 11.58 -4.68
C ARG A 279 32.00 12.11 -4.33
N ILE A 280 30.93 11.36 -4.56
CA ILE A 280 29.55 11.79 -4.28
C ILE A 280 28.94 11.07 -3.10
N GLY A 281 29.30 9.82 -2.88
CA GLY A 281 28.84 8.98 -1.78
C GLY A 281 29.71 9.18 -0.54
N ALA A 282 29.07 9.45 0.60
CA ALA A 282 29.78 9.53 1.87
C ALA A 282 28.91 9.06 3.04
N ILE A 283 29.47 8.29 3.97
CA ILE A 283 28.80 7.76 5.16
C ILE A 283 29.54 8.27 6.41
N PHE A 284 28.85 8.94 7.33
CA PHE A 284 29.48 9.36 8.59
C PHE A 284 28.43 9.64 9.67
N LEU A 285 28.79 9.40 10.94
CA LEU A 285 27.91 9.72 12.08
C LEU A 285 27.83 11.23 12.36
N GLY A 286 28.89 11.97 12.01
CA GLY A 286 28.93 13.42 12.09
C GLY A 286 29.66 13.96 10.87
N GLY A 287 29.03 14.84 10.11
CA GLY A 287 29.67 15.40 8.92
C GLY A 287 30.82 16.37 9.25
N PRO A 288 31.58 16.81 8.24
CA PRO A 288 32.71 17.73 8.43
C PRO A 288 32.42 18.97 9.29
N PRO A 289 31.25 19.64 9.19
CA PRO A 289 30.94 20.77 10.06
C PRO A 289 30.88 20.39 11.55
N LEU A 290 30.39 19.19 11.87
CA LEU A 290 30.27 18.71 13.26
C LEU A 290 31.64 18.30 13.81
N VAL A 291 32.46 17.63 13.01
CA VAL A 291 33.85 17.27 13.37
C VAL A 291 34.67 18.51 13.66
N LYS A 292 34.59 19.53 12.80
CA LYS A 292 35.24 20.82 13.01
C LYS A 292 34.76 21.51 14.28
N ALA A 293 33.45 21.48 14.56
CA ALA A 293 32.90 22.11 15.76
C ALA A 293 33.30 21.38 17.05
N ALA A 294 33.39 20.05 17.03
CA ALA A 294 33.68 19.24 18.21
C ALA A 294 35.18 19.10 18.51
N LEU A 295 36.01 18.94 17.47
CA LEU A 295 37.44 18.59 17.60
C LEU A 295 38.38 19.65 17.00
N GLY A 296 37.86 20.63 16.28
CA GLY A 296 38.68 21.62 15.56
C GLY A 296 39.34 21.10 14.28
N GLU A 297 39.16 19.81 13.96
CA GLU A 297 39.74 19.16 12.80
C GLU A 297 39.04 19.58 11.50
N ILE A 298 39.83 19.89 10.47
CA ILE A 298 39.34 20.23 9.13
C ILE A 298 39.60 19.04 8.23
N VAL A 299 38.55 18.25 8.00
CA VAL A 299 38.57 17.06 7.16
C VAL A 299 37.52 17.20 6.06
N SER A 300 37.80 16.72 4.86
CA SER A 300 36.81 16.69 3.78
C SER A 300 35.80 15.54 3.96
N ALA A 301 34.66 15.60 3.26
CA ALA A 301 33.67 14.51 3.31
C ALA A 301 34.23 13.18 2.76
N GLU A 302 35.08 13.24 1.73
CA GLU A 302 35.70 12.05 1.12
C GLU A 302 36.74 11.41 2.06
N GLU A 303 37.54 12.23 2.76
CA GLU A 303 38.51 11.72 3.74
C GLU A 303 37.84 11.15 4.99
N LEU A 304 36.73 11.77 5.43
CA LEU A 304 36.02 11.36 6.65
C LEU A 304 35.22 10.07 6.47
N GLY A 305 34.62 9.87 5.29
CA GLY A 305 33.67 8.78 5.06
C GLY A 305 33.37 8.51 3.61
N GLY A 306 34.33 8.74 2.71
CA GLY A 306 34.17 8.52 1.28
C GLY A 306 34.23 7.04 0.87
N ALA A 307 34.05 6.80 -0.43
CA ALA A 307 33.99 5.47 -1.02
C ALA A 307 35.25 4.62 -0.76
N ALA A 308 36.43 5.24 -0.87
CA ALA A 308 37.71 4.55 -0.69
C ALA A 308 37.93 4.09 0.76
N LEU A 309 37.58 4.94 1.74
CA LEU A 309 37.69 4.60 3.16
C LEU A 309 36.79 3.42 3.51
N HIS A 310 35.52 3.45 3.06
CA HIS A 310 34.57 2.40 3.42
C HIS A 310 34.76 1.09 2.69
N SER A 311 35.27 1.12 1.46
CA SER A 311 35.47 -0.10 0.65
C SER A 311 36.82 -0.77 0.91
N SER A 312 37.85 -0.01 1.31
CA SER A 312 39.22 -0.53 1.44
C SER A 312 39.73 -0.61 2.88
N MET A 313 39.15 0.15 3.83
CA MET A 313 39.66 0.23 5.21
C MET A 313 38.62 -0.17 6.25
N SER A 314 37.43 0.43 6.23
CA SER A 314 36.45 0.22 7.30
C SER A 314 35.50 -0.95 7.07
N GLY A 315 35.34 -1.42 5.83
CA GLY A 315 34.39 -2.49 5.47
C GLY A 315 32.92 -2.09 5.55
N CYS A 316 32.60 -0.79 5.64
CA CYS A 316 31.21 -0.30 5.71
C CYS A 316 30.46 -0.39 4.37
N SER A 317 31.19 -0.58 3.26
CA SER A 317 30.64 -0.85 1.94
C SER A 317 31.31 -2.08 1.32
N ASP A 318 30.59 -2.77 0.45
CA ASP A 318 31.05 -4.02 -0.20
C ASP A 318 31.57 -3.75 -1.61
N HIS A 319 30.97 -2.78 -2.29
CA HIS A 319 31.26 -2.47 -3.69
C HIS A 319 31.62 -1.00 -3.87
N TYR A 320 32.76 -0.76 -4.50
CA TYR A 320 33.24 0.56 -4.91
C TYR A 320 32.81 0.82 -6.35
N ALA A 321 32.20 1.97 -6.62
CA ALA A 321 31.89 2.40 -7.99
C ALA A 321 32.53 3.76 -8.30
N ASP A 322 33.15 3.90 -9.46
CA ASP A 322 33.71 5.16 -9.94
C ASP A 322 32.61 6.12 -10.42
N THR A 323 31.48 5.60 -10.90
CA THR A 323 30.36 6.37 -11.46
C THR A 323 29.00 5.86 -10.98
N GLU A 324 27.94 6.67 -11.14
CA GLU A 324 26.57 6.22 -10.85
C GLU A 324 26.14 5.07 -11.77
N ASP A 325 26.49 5.10 -13.06
CA ASP A 325 26.13 4.05 -14.02
C ASP A 325 26.73 2.68 -13.64
N GLU A 326 28.00 2.68 -13.23
CA GLU A 326 28.66 1.47 -12.70
C GLU A 326 27.96 0.98 -11.43
N ALA A 327 27.57 1.89 -10.54
CA ALA A 327 26.85 1.53 -9.32
C ALA A 327 25.50 0.86 -9.62
N PHE A 328 24.78 1.30 -10.64
CA PHE A 328 23.54 0.65 -11.07
C PHE A 328 23.78 -0.71 -11.69
N SER A 329 24.84 -0.88 -12.49
CA SER A 329 25.24 -2.20 -13.00
C SER A 329 25.50 -3.17 -11.85
N ILE A 330 26.32 -2.78 -10.87
CA ILE A 330 26.61 -3.59 -9.68
C ILE A 330 25.32 -3.91 -8.91
N THR A 331 24.43 -2.93 -8.74
CA THR A 331 23.14 -3.13 -8.05
C THR A 331 22.29 -4.19 -8.75
N ARG A 332 22.28 -4.19 -10.09
CA ARG A 332 21.57 -5.19 -10.90
C ARG A 332 22.24 -6.56 -10.78
N ASP A 333 23.57 -6.63 -10.78
CA ASP A 333 24.32 -7.86 -10.57
C ASP A 333 24.02 -8.49 -9.19
N ILE A 334 23.94 -7.68 -8.13
CA ILE A 334 23.52 -8.12 -6.79
C ILE A 334 22.13 -8.78 -6.86
N VAL A 335 21.16 -8.14 -7.52
CA VAL A 335 19.81 -8.69 -7.67
C VAL A 335 19.81 -10.02 -8.42
N ALA A 336 20.64 -10.14 -9.47
CA ALA A 336 20.79 -11.39 -10.22
C ALA A 336 21.32 -12.55 -9.35
N THR A 337 22.10 -12.26 -8.31
CA THR A 337 22.64 -13.28 -7.39
C THR A 337 21.71 -13.66 -6.23
N LEU A 338 20.55 -13.01 -6.07
CA LEU A 338 19.63 -13.29 -4.96
C LEU A 338 19.02 -14.70 -4.99
N ASN A 339 19.17 -15.43 -6.10
CA ASN A 339 18.61 -16.77 -6.30
C ASN A 339 17.09 -16.82 -6.03
N LEU A 340 16.40 -15.77 -6.48
CA LEU A 340 14.95 -15.65 -6.42
C LEU A 340 14.36 -15.96 -7.80
N ALA A 341 13.22 -16.64 -7.83
CA ALA A 341 12.55 -16.95 -9.09
C ALA A 341 12.00 -15.66 -9.72
N PRO A 342 12.20 -15.44 -11.03
CA PRO A 342 11.56 -14.34 -11.75
C PRO A 342 10.04 -14.41 -11.62
N CYS A 343 9.38 -13.25 -11.68
CA CYS A 343 7.92 -13.22 -11.72
C CYS A 343 7.44 -13.81 -13.06
N GLU A 344 6.69 -14.92 -13.02
CA GLU A 344 6.05 -15.44 -14.22
C GLU A 344 4.98 -14.45 -14.71
N ASN A 345 5.05 -14.08 -15.99
CA ASN A 345 3.97 -13.32 -16.61
C ASN A 345 2.72 -14.21 -16.68
N THR A 346 1.65 -13.77 -16.01
CA THR A 346 0.40 -14.52 -15.93
C THR A 346 -0.25 -14.71 -17.31
N SER A 347 -0.96 -15.83 -17.44
CA SER A 347 -1.74 -16.27 -18.59
C SER A 347 -2.63 -15.19 -19.19
N VAL A 348 -2.88 -15.25 -20.51
CA VAL A 348 -3.84 -14.39 -21.22
C VAL A 348 -5.19 -14.40 -20.50
N SER A 349 -5.52 -13.29 -19.85
CA SER A 349 -6.79 -13.11 -19.14
C SER A 349 -7.80 -12.41 -20.03
N PRO A 350 -9.08 -12.83 -20.05
CA PRO A 350 -10.09 -12.09 -20.79
C PRO A 350 -10.31 -10.71 -20.14
N PRO A 351 -10.50 -9.65 -20.95
CA PRO A 351 -10.89 -8.35 -20.43
C PRO A 351 -12.31 -8.43 -19.81
N PRO A 352 -12.72 -7.43 -19.02
CA PRO A 352 -14.11 -7.28 -18.61
C PRO A 352 -15.03 -7.17 -19.84
N TYR A 353 -16.27 -7.64 -19.72
CA TYR A 353 -17.28 -7.50 -20.78
C TYR A 353 -17.75 -6.05 -20.93
N TYR A 354 -17.78 -5.29 -19.84
CA TYR A 354 -18.11 -3.87 -19.83
C TYR A 354 -16.85 -3.01 -19.80
N ASP A 355 -16.88 -1.89 -20.53
CA ASP A 355 -15.76 -0.96 -20.68
C ASP A 355 -15.41 -0.27 -19.33
N PRO A 356 -14.17 -0.41 -18.83
CA PRO A 356 -13.74 0.23 -17.59
C PRO A 356 -13.84 1.76 -17.59
N SER A 357 -13.77 2.41 -18.75
CA SER A 357 -13.89 3.88 -18.86
C SER A 357 -15.26 4.40 -18.41
N GLU A 358 -16.28 3.54 -18.39
CA GLU A 358 -17.61 3.90 -17.88
C GLU A 358 -17.64 4.15 -16.38
N LEU A 359 -16.60 3.73 -15.64
CA LEU A 359 -16.50 3.98 -14.20
C LEU A 359 -16.42 5.48 -13.87
N LEU A 360 -15.91 6.31 -14.78
CA LEU A 360 -15.89 7.77 -14.64
C LEU A 360 -17.30 8.35 -14.45
N GLY A 361 -18.33 7.76 -15.09
CA GLY A 361 -19.70 8.21 -14.94
C GLY A 361 -20.42 7.69 -13.69
N LEU A 362 -19.72 6.97 -12.81
CA LEU A 362 -20.25 6.56 -11.51
C LEU A 362 -19.92 7.55 -10.40
N ILE A 363 -18.97 8.46 -10.59
CA ILE A 363 -18.61 9.47 -9.58
C ILE A 363 -19.73 10.51 -9.47
N PRO A 364 -20.48 10.55 -8.37
CA PRO A 364 -21.60 11.48 -8.27
C PRO A 364 -21.12 12.92 -8.09
N GLU A 365 -21.88 13.87 -8.62
CA GLU A 365 -21.66 15.31 -8.40
C GLU A 365 -21.88 15.69 -6.93
N GLU A 366 -22.88 15.09 -6.28
CA GLU A 366 -23.21 15.27 -4.87
C GLU A 366 -23.01 13.98 -4.05
N ASN A 367 -22.63 14.16 -2.78
CA ASN A 367 -22.27 13.11 -1.83
C ASN A 367 -23.37 12.08 -1.50
N GLN A 368 -24.60 12.25 -2.00
CA GLN A 368 -25.79 11.52 -1.54
C GLN A 368 -26.14 10.31 -2.40
N HIS A 369 -25.49 10.10 -3.55
CA HIS A 369 -25.86 8.99 -4.43
C HIS A 369 -25.10 7.70 -4.09
N ALA A 370 -25.85 6.68 -3.70
CA ALA A 370 -25.34 5.31 -3.54
C ALA A 370 -24.81 4.80 -4.88
N MET A 371 -23.51 4.49 -4.92
CA MET A 371 -22.87 3.89 -6.09
C MET A 371 -23.16 2.39 -6.09
N ASP A 372 -23.78 1.89 -7.15
CA ASP A 372 -24.06 0.47 -7.32
C ASP A 372 -22.74 -0.33 -7.48
N PRO A 373 -22.37 -1.19 -6.50
CA PRO A 373 -21.12 -1.93 -6.54
C PRO A 373 -21.08 -2.97 -7.67
N TYR A 374 -22.22 -3.47 -8.15
CA TYR A 374 -22.25 -4.42 -9.26
C TYR A 374 -21.72 -3.80 -10.55
N LYS A 375 -21.96 -2.49 -10.75
CA LYS A 375 -21.41 -1.75 -11.89
C LYS A 375 -19.89 -1.66 -11.81
N ILE A 376 -19.32 -1.52 -10.61
CA ILE A 376 -17.88 -1.54 -10.41
C ILE A 376 -17.31 -2.93 -10.65
N ILE A 377 -17.86 -3.95 -9.98
CA ILE A 377 -17.42 -5.35 -10.08
C ILE A 377 -17.40 -5.80 -11.54
N ALA A 378 -18.47 -5.51 -12.30
CA ALA A 378 -18.56 -5.89 -13.70
C ALA A 378 -17.46 -5.27 -14.59
N ARG A 379 -16.87 -4.14 -14.22
CA ARG A 379 -15.84 -3.44 -15.00
C ARG A 379 -14.42 -3.75 -14.54
N ILE A 380 -14.27 -4.46 -13.42
CA ILE A 380 -12.95 -4.88 -12.92
C ILE A 380 -12.72 -6.39 -13.02
N THR A 381 -13.76 -7.21 -13.15
CA THR A 381 -13.62 -8.68 -13.21
C THR A 381 -13.53 -9.24 -14.62
N ASP A 382 -12.87 -10.39 -14.73
CA ASP A 382 -12.65 -11.13 -15.97
C ASP A 382 -13.99 -11.53 -16.62
N ASP A 383 -14.21 -11.10 -17.87
CA ASP A 383 -15.46 -11.30 -18.61
C ASP A 383 -16.72 -10.87 -17.84
N SER A 384 -16.56 -9.92 -16.90
CA SER A 384 -17.59 -9.43 -15.98
C SER A 384 -18.30 -10.54 -15.19
N ARG A 385 -17.57 -11.58 -14.83
CA ARG A 385 -18.10 -12.73 -14.09
C ARG A 385 -18.00 -12.51 -12.59
N PHE A 386 -18.98 -13.01 -11.84
CA PHE A 386 -19.03 -12.88 -10.39
C PHE A 386 -19.99 -13.92 -9.80
N GLN A 387 -19.49 -14.77 -8.90
CA GLN A 387 -20.30 -15.71 -8.13
C GLN A 387 -20.62 -15.11 -6.76
N GLU A 388 -21.80 -14.53 -6.65
CA GLU A 388 -22.24 -13.88 -5.42
C GLU A 388 -22.50 -14.91 -4.30
N PHE A 389 -21.99 -14.60 -3.11
CA PHE A 389 -22.18 -15.36 -1.88
C PHE A 389 -23.28 -14.71 -1.03
N LYS A 390 -24.19 -15.53 -0.48
CA LYS A 390 -25.31 -15.06 0.37
C LYS A 390 -26.05 -13.84 -0.23
N LYS A 391 -26.41 -13.91 -1.52
CA LYS A 391 -27.05 -12.81 -2.26
C LYS A 391 -28.28 -12.20 -1.57
N ARG A 392 -29.10 -13.04 -0.93
CA ARG A 392 -30.37 -12.64 -0.30
C ARG A 392 -30.26 -12.32 1.19
N TYR A 393 -29.06 -12.30 1.77
CA TYR A 393 -28.84 -12.08 3.20
C TYR A 393 -27.80 -10.97 3.39
N GLY A 394 -28.07 -10.01 4.29
CA GLY A 394 -27.16 -8.88 4.54
C GLY A 394 -26.84 -8.09 3.27
N THR A 395 -27.86 -7.65 2.52
CA THR A 395 -27.75 -7.06 1.17
C THR A 395 -27.02 -5.72 1.11
N GLY A 396 -26.82 -5.06 2.26
CA GLY A 396 -25.95 -3.88 2.40
C GLY A 396 -24.46 -4.17 2.18
N LEU A 397 -24.07 -5.46 2.13
CA LEU A 397 -22.74 -5.91 1.78
C LEU A 397 -22.80 -6.96 0.67
N VAL A 398 -22.25 -6.64 -0.50
CA VAL A 398 -22.09 -7.60 -1.60
C VAL A 398 -20.80 -8.37 -1.38
N THR A 399 -20.87 -9.70 -1.38
CA THR A 399 -19.69 -10.55 -1.29
C THR A 399 -19.74 -11.66 -2.33
N GLY A 400 -18.59 -12.11 -2.82
CA GLY A 400 -18.55 -13.19 -3.80
C GLY A 400 -17.19 -13.41 -4.43
N PHE A 401 -17.09 -14.44 -5.25
CA PHE A 401 -15.85 -14.86 -5.90
C PHE A 401 -15.79 -14.40 -7.35
N SER A 402 -14.58 -14.06 -7.80
CA SER A 402 -14.31 -13.69 -9.18
C SER A 402 -12.88 -13.99 -9.59
N HIS A 403 -12.56 -13.77 -10.87
CA HIS A 403 -11.18 -13.64 -11.33
C HIS A 403 -10.89 -12.19 -11.74
N ILE A 404 -9.69 -11.70 -11.39
CA ILE A 404 -9.13 -10.45 -11.90
C ILE A 404 -7.75 -10.78 -12.46
N ASN A 405 -7.59 -10.62 -13.77
CA ASN A 405 -6.38 -11.02 -14.48
C ASN A 405 -5.98 -12.48 -14.20
N SER A 406 -6.97 -13.38 -14.26
CA SER A 406 -6.86 -14.81 -13.93
C SER A 406 -6.53 -15.16 -12.46
N HIS A 407 -6.44 -14.18 -11.57
CA HIS A 407 -6.27 -14.42 -10.14
C HIS A 407 -7.64 -14.60 -9.48
N LEU A 408 -7.87 -15.72 -8.80
CA LEU A 408 -9.07 -15.93 -8.00
C LEU A 408 -9.08 -14.96 -6.81
N VAL A 409 -10.16 -14.22 -6.63
CA VAL A 409 -10.32 -13.21 -5.57
C VAL A 409 -11.68 -13.33 -4.89
N GLY A 410 -11.72 -12.99 -3.61
CA GLY A 410 -12.94 -12.73 -2.85
C GLY A 410 -13.20 -11.23 -2.79
N ILE A 411 -14.32 -10.77 -3.35
CA ILE A 411 -14.68 -9.35 -3.36
C ILE A 411 -15.68 -9.09 -2.24
N ILE A 412 -15.47 -8.00 -1.49
CA ILE A 412 -16.36 -7.47 -0.45
C ILE A 412 -16.64 -6.01 -0.80
N ALA A 413 -17.89 -5.66 -1.13
CA ALA A 413 -18.26 -4.33 -1.61
C ALA A 413 -19.44 -3.75 -0.83
N SER A 414 -19.32 -2.48 -0.40
CA SER A 414 -20.40 -1.76 0.27
C SER A 414 -21.57 -1.50 -0.69
N ASN A 415 -22.79 -1.71 -0.20
CA ASN A 415 -24.04 -1.49 -0.94
C ASN A 415 -25.13 -0.84 -0.06
N GLY A 416 -24.73 0.10 0.80
CA GLY A 416 -25.61 0.75 1.78
C GLY A 416 -25.13 0.57 3.22
N GLU A 417 -26.06 0.54 4.16
CA GLU A 417 -25.75 0.36 5.59
C GLU A 417 -25.16 -1.02 5.89
N LEU A 418 -24.09 -1.05 6.67
CA LEU A 418 -23.53 -2.28 7.21
C LEU A 418 -24.29 -2.74 8.46
N SER A 419 -25.41 -3.43 8.25
CA SER A 419 -26.21 -4.04 9.33
C SER A 419 -25.48 -5.19 10.05
N ASP A 420 -26.06 -5.69 11.13
CA ASP A 420 -25.60 -6.86 11.87
C ASP A 420 -25.54 -8.13 10.98
N THR A 421 -26.56 -8.33 10.14
CA THR A 421 -26.62 -9.44 9.16
C THR A 421 -25.57 -9.28 8.05
N ALA A 422 -25.34 -8.05 7.58
CA ALA A 422 -24.29 -7.75 6.60
C ALA A 422 -22.89 -8.01 7.18
N ALA A 423 -22.64 -7.62 8.44
CA ALA A 423 -21.38 -7.90 9.12
C ALA A 423 -21.18 -9.40 9.37
N THR A 424 -22.23 -10.13 9.77
CA THR A 424 -22.18 -11.59 9.94
C THR A 424 -21.89 -12.31 8.61
N LYS A 425 -22.45 -11.82 7.50
CA LYS A 425 -22.11 -12.28 6.14
C LYS A 425 -20.64 -12.02 5.79
N GLY A 426 -20.16 -10.80 6.05
CA GLY A 426 -18.77 -10.40 5.81
C GLY A 426 -17.79 -11.26 6.61
N CYS A 427 -18.04 -11.45 7.90
CA CYS A 427 -17.29 -12.31 8.81
C CYS A 427 -17.11 -13.73 8.24
N HIS A 428 -18.22 -14.41 7.90
CA HIS A 428 -18.16 -15.75 7.30
C HIS A 428 -17.39 -15.72 5.97
N PHE A 429 -17.65 -14.75 5.10
CA PHE A 429 -16.99 -14.71 3.79
C PHE A 429 -15.47 -14.50 3.90
N VAL A 430 -15.00 -13.65 4.83
CA VAL A 430 -13.57 -13.47 5.12
C VAL A 430 -12.95 -14.78 5.59
N GLN A 431 -13.59 -15.47 6.54
CA GLN A 431 -13.11 -16.77 7.03
C GLN A 431 -13.01 -17.80 5.91
N LEU A 432 -14.00 -17.83 5.00
CA LEU A 432 -14.02 -18.73 3.85
C LEU A 432 -12.89 -18.43 2.86
N CYS A 433 -12.55 -17.16 2.65
CA CYS A 433 -11.42 -16.77 1.81
C CYS A 433 -10.09 -17.16 2.46
N CYS A 434 -9.95 -16.96 3.77
CA CYS A 434 -8.78 -17.39 4.52
C CYS A 434 -8.57 -18.92 4.46
N GLU A 435 -9.64 -19.70 4.66
CA GLU A 435 -9.59 -21.17 4.59
C GLU A 435 -9.10 -21.67 3.21
N ARG A 436 -9.44 -20.93 2.15
CA ARG A 436 -9.16 -21.29 0.76
C ARG A 436 -7.91 -20.61 0.19
N ASP A 437 -7.20 -19.83 0.99
CA ASP A 437 -6.06 -19.01 0.56
C ASP A 437 -6.40 -18.08 -0.62
N ILE A 438 -7.57 -17.42 -0.55
CA ILE A 438 -8.07 -16.51 -1.59
C ILE A 438 -7.84 -15.06 -1.14
N PRO A 439 -7.11 -14.24 -1.91
CA PRO A 439 -6.96 -12.80 -1.65
C PRO A 439 -8.30 -12.06 -1.58
N LEU A 440 -8.37 -11.09 -0.68
CA LEU A 440 -9.54 -10.25 -0.45
C LEU A 440 -9.39 -8.89 -1.13
N VAL A 441 -10.44 -8.48 -1.85
CA VAL A 441 -10.57 -7.14 -2.46
C VAL A 441 -11.76 -6.42 -1.83
N PHE A 442 -11.49 -5.32 -1.13
CA PHE A 442 -12.51 -4.48 -0.53
C PHE A 442 -12.83 -3.28 -1.43
N LEU A 443 -14.11 -3.06 -1.72
CA LEU A 443 -14.62 -1.87 -2.41
C LEU A 443 -15.43 -1.04 -1.41
N GLN A 444 -14.83 0.02 -0.88
CA GLN A 444 -15.42 0.79 0.20
C GLN A 444 -16.20 1.99 -0.33
N ASN A 445 -17.50 2.00 -0.05
CA ASN A 445 -18.40 3.14 -0.24
C ASN A 445 -19.52 3.11 0.81
N THR A 446 -19.18 3.48 2.03
CA THR A 446 -20.02 3.32 3.22
C THR A 446 -20.95 4.52 3.36
N SER A 447 -22.23 4.27 3.67
CA SER A 447 -23.20 5.33 3.92
C SER A 447 -22.98 5.97 5.30
N SER A 448 -23.36 7.24 5.47
CA SER A 448 -23.30 7.89 6.77
C SER A 448 -24.42 7.38 7.68
N MET A 449 -24.25 7.44 9.00
CA MET A 449 -25.21 6.86 9.96
C MET A 449 -26.62 7.47 9.84
N THR A 450 -26.73 8.72 9.40
CA THR A 450 -28.01 9.43 9.27
C THR A 450 -28.79 9.11 8.00
N SER A 451 -28.14 8.54 6.97
CA SER A 451 -28.76 8.31 5.65
C SER A 451 -29.41 6.95 5.49
N SER A 452 -29.27 6.04 6.47
CA SER A 452 -29.80 4.68 6.32
C SER A 452 -31.30 4.54 6.56
N GLY A 453 -32.00 5.56 7.11
CA GLY A 453 -33.46 5.62 7.20
C GLY A 453 -34.13 4.48 7.98
N GLN A 454 -33.36 3.54 8.53
CA GLN A 454 -33.86 2.40 9.28
C GLN A 454 -34.05 2.82 10.73
N THR A 455 -35.26 3.28 11.03
CA THR A 455 -35.72 3.39 12.41
C THR A 455 -35.92 1.97 12.94
N PRO A 456 -35.21 1.53 13.98
CA PRO A 456 -35.44 0.21 14.56
C PRO A 456 -36.88 0.12 15.10
N PRO A 457 -37.43 -1.10 15.23
CA PRO A 457 -38.74 -1.32 15.83
C PRO A 457 -38.83 -0.58 17.18
N SER A 458 -39.94 0.14 17.40
CA SER A 458 -40.13 0.97 18.59
C SER A 458 -39.92 0.15 19.87
N GLY A 459 -38.96 0.56 20.71
CA GLY A 459 -38.63 -0.08 21.98
C GLY A 459 -37.39 -0.98 21.99
N GLU A 460 -36.83 -1.33 20.82
CA GLU A 460 -35.70 -2.28 20.73
C GLU A 460 -34.38 -1.67 20.23
N TYR A 461 -34.28 -0.33 20.17
CA TYR A 461 -33.07 0.36 19.70
C TYR A 461 -31.78 -0.13 20.39
N SER A 462 -31.84 -0.33 21.71
CA SER A 462 -30.70 -0.81 22.50
C SER A 462 -30.28 -2.24 22.13
N LEU A 463 -31.24 -3.15 21.92
CA LEU A 463 -30.98 -4.53 21.49
C LEU A 463 -30.46 -4.58 20.05
N TYR A 464 -31.01 -3.76 19.16
CA TYR A 464 -30.55 -3.60 17.78
C TYR A 464 -29.09 -3.13 17.73
N MET A 465 -28.76 -2.06 18.44
CA MET A 465 -27.37 -1.55 18.50
C MET A 465 -26.41 -2.55 19.15
N SER A 466 -26.84 -3.25 20.20
CA SER A 466 -26.02 -4.29 20.84
C SER A 466 -25.70 -5.44 19.88
N SER A 467 -26.67 -5.87 19.07
CA SER A 467 -26.49 -6.91 18.05
C SER A 467 -25.57 -6.47 16.92
N LYS A 468 -25.70 -5.20 16.50
CA LYS A 468 -24.82 -4.56 15.53
C LYS A 468 -23.37 -4.49 16.03
N ILE A 469 -23.15 -4.01 17.25
CA ILE A 469 -21.82 -3.94 17.89
C ILE A 469 -21.17 -5.32 17.93
N LYS A 470 -21.90 -6.35 18.39
CA LYS A 470 -21.38 -7.72 18.46
C LYS A 470 -20.96 -8.24 17.08
N SER A 471 -21.82 -8.08 16.08
CA SER A 471 -21.57 -8.58 14.72
C SER A 471 -20.44 -7.81 14.03
N HIS A 472 -20.37 -6.50 14.23
CA HIS A 472 -19.28 -5.65 13.76
C HIS A 472 -17.94 -6.08 14.38
N ALA A 473 -17.90 -6.32 15.69
CA ALA A 473 -16.69 -6.81 16.36
C ALA A 473 -16.21 -8.16 15.79
N GLN A 474 -17.13 -9.08 15.47
CA GLN A 474 -16.79 -10.37 14.85
C GLN A 474 -16.19 -10.20 13.45
N MET A 475 -16.77 -9.33 12.62
CA MET A 475 -16.24 -9.02 11.30
C MET A 475 -14.88 -8.33 11.39
N LEU A 476 -14.73 -7.34 12.27
CA LEU A 476 -13.46 -6.63 12.48
C LEU A 476 -12.35 -7.59 12.91
N ALA A 477 -12.64 -8.50 13.85
CA ALA A 477 -11.71 -9.53 14.27
C ALA A 477 -11.32 -10.44 13.09
N SER A 478 -12.29 -10.85 12.28
CA SER A 478 -12.02 -11.70 11.10
C SER A 478 -11.16 -10.99 10.06
N VAL A 479 -11.42 -9.72 9.77
CA VAL A 479 -10.63 -8.92 8.82
C VAL A 479 -9.22 -8.68 9.34
N SER A 480 -9.07 -8.37 10.62
CA SER A 480 -7.77 -8.09 11.25
C SER A 480 -6.90 -9.34 11.35
N CYS A 481 -7.49 -10.51 11.59
CA CYS A 481 -6.78 -11.79 11.68
C CYS A 481 -6.62 -12.50 10.33
N ALA A 482 -7.17 -11.96 9.24
CA ALA A 482 -7.07 -12.57 7.93
C ALA A 482 -5.60 -12.61 7.44
N THR A 483 -5.10 -13.82 7.18
CA THR A 483 -3.72 -14.08 6.74
C THR A 483 -3.52 -13.94 5.24
N VAL A 484 -4.62 -13.97 4.46
CA VAL A 484 -4.59 -13.77 3.02
C VAL A 484 -4.32 -12.31 2.67
N PRO A 485 -3.79 -12.03 1.46
CA PRO A 485 -3.59 -10.67 1.00
C PRO A 485 -4.90 -9.87 0.99
N LYS A 486 -4.82 -8.62 1.45
CA LYS A 486 -5.96 -7.69 1.51
C LYS A 486 -5.64 -6.45 0.67
N ILE A 487 -6.49 -6.15 -0.30
CA ILE A 487 -6.39 -4.97 -1.17
C ILE A 487 -7.67 -4.15 -1.01
N THR A 488 -7.55 -2.88 -0.69
CA THR A 488 -8.70 -2.00 -0.45
C THR A 488 -8.73 -0.86 -1.45
N ILE A 489 -9.87 -0.66 -2.10
CA ILE A 489 -10.14 0.50 -2.96
C ILE A 489 -11.30 1.29 -2.35
N ILE A 490 -11.03 2.52 -1.94
CA ILE A 490 -12.05 3.45 -1.47
C ILE A 490 -12.64 4.15 -2.69
N THR A 491 -13.83 3.74 -3.10
CA THR A 491 -14.50 4.23 -4.33
C THR A 491 -15.39 5.45 -4.06
N GLY A 492 -15.72 5.71 -2.79
CA GLY A 492 -16.52 6.87 -2.38
C GLY A 492 -16.31 7.21 -0.91
N ASN A 493 -17.37 7.12 -0.11
CA ASN A 493 -17.32 7.49 1.29
C ASN A 493 -16.68 6.39 2.15
N ALA A 494 -15.85 6.82 3.10
CA ALA A 494 -15.17 5.97 4.06
C ALA A 494 -15.20 6.65 5.44
N PHE A 495 -16.30 6.43 6.16
CA PHE A 495 -16.53 7.07 7.45
C PHE A 495 -16.63 6.07 8.60
N GLY A 496 -16.18 6.50 9.77
CA GLY A 496 -16.41 5.84 11.05
C GLY A 496 -15.92 4.39 11.10
N GLN A 497 -16.68 3.57 11.82
CA GLN A 497 -16.36 2.16 12.06
C GLN A 497 -16.35 1.30 10.80
N ASP A 498 -17.14 1.67 9.79
CA ASP A 498 -17.22 0.91 8.54
C ASP A 498 -15.88 0.95 7.78
N HIS A 499 -15.06 1.99 7.97
CA HIS A 499 -13.71 2.03 7.45
C HIS A 499 -12.82 0.92 8.01
N TYR A 500 -12.98 0.55 9.28
CA TYR A 500 -12.22 -0.56 9.85
C TYR A 500 -12.74 -1.92 9.34
N LEU A 501 -14.06 -2.06 9.24
CA LEU A 501 -14.71 -3.29 8.78
C LEU A 501 -14.42 -3.59 7.30
N MET A 502 -14.26 -2.55 6.48
CA MET A 502 -14.02 -2.65 5.04
C MET A 502 -12.52 -2.62 4.66
N GLY A 503 -11.64 -3.11 5.53
CA GLY A 503 -10.22 -3.25 5.18
C GLY A 503 -9.44 -1.93 5.17
N GLY A 504 -9.83 -0.94 5.96
CA GLY A 504 -9.16 0.35 6.06
C GLY A 504 -7.71 0.28 6.56
N ARG A 505 -7.03 1.43 6.62
CA ARG A 505 -5.58 1.47 6.88
C ARG A 505 -5.16 0.77 8.17
N ALA A 506 -5.95 0.91 9.23
CA ALA A 506 -5.61 0.43 10.56
C ALA A 506 -5.68 -1.11 10.70
N VAL A 507 -6.31 -1.82 9.77
CA VAL A 507 -6.47 -3.29 9.83
C VAL A 507 -5.43 -4.05 8.97
N GLY A 508 -4.32 -3.39 8.66
CA GLY A 508 -3.16 -4.00 8.00
C GLY A 508 -3.40 -4.59 6.60
N PRO A 509 -4.06 -3.87 5.66
CA PRO A 509 -4.11 -4.30 4.26
C PRO A 509 -2.75 -4.18 3.57
N ASN A 510 -2.47 -5.09 2.64
CA ASN A 510 -1.26 -5.06 1.81
C ASN A 510 -1.21 -3.76 1.00
N PHE A 511 -2.34 -3.32 0.45
CA PHE A 511 -2.46 -2.08 -0.30
C PHE A 511 -3.82 -1.41 -0.06
N VAL A 512 -3.83 -0.07 0.00
CA VAL A 512 -5.04 0.76 0.06
C VAL A 512 -4.95 1.85 -0.98
N PHE A 513 -5.92 1.99 -1.86
CA PHE A 513 -6.02 3.13 -2.78
C PHE A 513 -7.36 3.83 -2.62
N CYS A 514 -7.48 5.04 -3.12
CA CYS A 514 -8.77 5.71 -3.20
C CYS A 514 -8.98 6.38 -4.56
N TRP A 515 -10.24 6.56 -4.92
CA TRP A 515 -10.61 7.39 -6.07
C TRP A 515 -10.51 8.88 -5.72
N PRO A 516 -10.47 9.78 -6.72
CA PRO A 516 -10.34 11.22 -6.49
C PRO A 516 -11.52 11.83 -5.72
N ASN A 517 -12.72 11.25 -5.86
CA ASN A 517 -13.93 11.67 -5.16
C ASN A 517 -14.05 11.13 -3.74
N ALA A 518 -13.15 10.22 -3.33
CA ALA A 518 -13.28 9.56 -2.05
C ALA A 518 -13.20 10.54 -0.88
N LYS A 519 -14.02 10.29 0.14
CA LYS A 519 -14.00 11.04 1.40
C LYS A 519 -13.71 10.11 2.56
N VAL A 520 -12.69 10.42 3.34
CA VAL A 520 -12.20 9.60 4.45
C VAL A 520 -12.23 10.42 5.74
N GLY A 521 -12.91 9.94 6.78
CA GLY A 521 -12.96 10.66 8.04
C GLY A 521 -13.63 9.89 9.16
N ALA A 522 -13.67 10.48 10.36
CA ALA A 522 -14.39 9.87 11.47
C ALA A 522 -15.91 9.87 11.21
N MET A 523 -16.44 10.97 10.69
CA MET A 523 -17.85 11.17 10.33
C MET A 523 -17.94 12.14 9.16
N ASP A 524 -19.11 12.23 8.52
CA ASP A 524 -19.36 13.25 7.51
C ASP A 524 -19.39 14.66 8.14
N ALA A 525 -18.91 15.67 7.42
CA ALA A 525 -18.84 17.04 7.90
C ALA A 525 -20.21 17.61 8.29
N GLY A 526 -21.28 17.25 7.56
CA GLY A 526 -22.65 17.65 7.87
C GLY A 526 -23.15 17.07 9.18
N GLU A 527 -22.84 15.79 9.45
CA GLU A 527 -23.23 15.11 10.69
C GLU A 527 -22.54 15.71 11.92
N ILE A 528 -21.24 16.02 11.81
CA ILE A 528 -20.48 16.66 12.88
C ILE A 528 -21.09 18.02 13.24
N LEU A 529 -21.39 18.84 12.23
CA LEU A 529 -21.98 20.16 12.44
C LEU A 529 -23.39 20.07 13.01
N GLN A 530 -24.20 19.10 12.56
CA GLN A 530 -25.53 18.89 13.10
C GLN A 530 -25.49 18.49 14.58
N ALA A 531 -24.56 17.62 14.98
CA ALA A 531 -24.37 17.26 16.38
C ALA A 531 -23.93 18.46 17.23
N MET A 532 -22.95 19.25 16.76
CA MET A 532 -22.47 20.43 17.49
C MET A 532 -23.55 21.51 17.69
N LYS A 533 -24.48 21.67 16.74
CA LYS A 533 -25.60 22.61 16.83
C LYS A 533 -26.57 22.30 17.97
N GLN A 534 -26.62 21.05 18.45
CA GLN A 534 -27.49 20.70 19.58
C GLN A 534 -26.96 21.24 20.91
N ASP A 535 -25.64 21.39 21.03
CA ASP A 535 -24.97 21.77 22.28
C ASP A 535 -24.43 23.21 22.29
N VAL A 536 -24.20 23.80 21.11
CA VAL A 536 -23.56 25.12 20.96
C VAL A 536 -24.34 25.99 19.96
N ASN A 537 -24.70 27.20 20.39
CA ASN A 537 -25.26 28.21 19.50
C ASN A 537 -24.12 28.76 18.62
N MET A 538 -24.12 28.39 17.35
CA MET A 538 -23.05 28.70 16.42
C MET A 538 -23.56 29.62 15.33
N ASP A 539 -22.83 30.71 15.07
CA ASP A 539 -23.12 31.64 13.99
C ASP A 539 -22.80 31.03 12.62
N GLU A 540 -23.45 31.54 11.58
CA GLU A 540 -23.35 31.01 10.21
C GLU A 540 -21.92 31.08 9.65
N GLU A 541 -21.15 32.11 10.03
CA GLU A 541 -19.77 32.28 9.55
C GLU A 541 -18.85 31.20 10.13
N THR A 542 -18.93 30.96 11.45
CA THR A 542 -18.18 29.89 12.12
C THR A 542 -18.56 28.52 11.58
N GLU A 543 -19.85 28.26 11.34
CA GLU A 543 -20.31 27.00 10.74
C GLU A 543 -19.67 26.80 9.36
N LYS A 544 -19.75 27.81 8.49
CA LYS A 544 -19.21 27.73 7.12
C LYS A 544 -17.70 27.48 7.12
N LYS A 545 -16.97 28.14 8.02
CA LYS A 545 -15.52 27.95 8.19
C LYS A 545 -15.19 26.53 8.67
N MET A 546 -15.95 26.00 9.63
CA MET A 546 -15.74 24.65 10.11
C MET A 546 -16.11 23.59 9.08
N ARG A 547 -17.20 23.79 8.34
CA ARG A 547 -17.59 22.93 7.20
C ARG A 547 -16.45 22.82 6.19
N GLY A 548 -15.92 23.94 5.73
CA GLY A 548 -14.81 23.94 4.78
C GLY A 548 -13.55 23.26 5.33
N LYS A 549 -13.26 23.41 6.63
CA LYS A 549 -12.15 22.70 7.28
C LYS A 549 -12.36 21.19 7.29
N LEU A 550 -13.54 20.71 7.69
CA LEU A 550 -13.87 19.28 7.76
C LEU A 550 -13.92 18.63 6.37
N GLU A 551 -14.46 19.33 5.37
CA GLU A 551 -14.47 18.87 3.98
C GLU A 551 -13.06 18.77 3.40
N LYS A 552 -12.20 19.76 3.69
CA LYS A 552 -10.77 19.70 3.30
C LYS A 552 -10.08 18.51 3.95
N GLN A 553 -10.27 18.29 5.24
CA GLN A 553 -9.64 17.21 6.00
C GLN A 553 -10.16 15.82 5.68
N SER A 554 -11.33 15.72 5.03
CA SER A 554 -11.89 14.45 4.57
C SER A 554 -11.57 14.11 3.12
N SER A 555 -11.04 15.06 2.33
CA SER A 555 -10.74 14.84 0.91
C SER A 555 -9.70 13.74 0.66
N ALA A 556 -9.81 13.06 -0.50
CA ALA A 556 -8.83 12.08 -0.98
C ALA A 556 -7.40 12.64 -1.02
N VAL A 557 -7.24 13.91 -1.43
CA VAL A 557 -5.95 14.60 -1.45
C VAL A 557 -5.36 14.70 -0.05
N TYR A 558 -6.13 15.18 0.93
CA TYR A 558 -5.66 15.33 2.30
C TYR A 558 -5.24 13.98 2.91
N ALA A 559 -6.05 12.95 2.68
CA ALA A 559 -5.79 11.58 3.10
C ALA A 559 -4.48 11.02 2.51
N SER A 560 -4.28 11.18 1.20
CA SER A 560 -3.13 10.67 0.46
C SER A 560 -1.84 11.40 0.81
N SER A 561 -1.90 12.73 0.97
CA SER A 561 -0.76 13.54 1.45
C SER A 561 -0.26 13.09 2.82
N ARG A 562 -1.13 12.49 3.65
CA ARG A 562 -0.85 12.00 5.00
C ARG A 562 -0.72 10.48 5.09
N LEU A 563 -0.66 9.80 3.94
CA LEU A 563 -0.46 8.35 3.82
C LEU A 563 -1.57 7.51 4.46
N TRP A 564 -2.82 7.99 4.46
CA TRP A 564 -3.96 7.18 4.86
C TRP A 564 -4.29 6.11 3.82
N ASN A 565 -3.86 6.32 2.58
CA ASN A 565 -3.85 5.37 1.47
C ASN A 565 -2.47 5.40 0.77
N ASP A 566 -2.24 4.46 -0.14
CA ASP A 566 -1.01 4.23 -0.91
C ASP A 566 -0.98 5.03 -2.22
N GLY A 567 -2.06 5.76 -2.53
CA GLY A 567 -2.19 6.62 -3.70
C GLY A 567 -3.65 6.88 -4.08
N ILE A 568 -3.83 7.92 -4.89
CA ILE A 568 -5.08 8.17 -5.63
C ILE A 568 -4.95 7.50 -6.99
N ILE A 569 -5.98 6.76 -7.41
CA ILE A 569 -6.03 6.10 -8.72
C ILE A 569 -7.29 6.55 -9.46
N MET A 570 -7.24 6.61 -10.79
CA MET A 570 -8.46 6.87 -11.56
C MET A 570 -9.39 5.66 -11.53
N PRO A 571 -10.72 5.84 -11.57
CA PRO A 571 -11.67 4.73 -11.56
C PRO A 571 -11.39 3.65 -12.60
N GLU A 572 -11.08 4.04 -13.83
CA GLU A 572 -10.76 3.17 -14.97
C GLU A 572 -9.50 2.32 -14.74
N ASP A 573 -8.53 2.82 -13.98
CA ASP A 573 -7.26 2.14 -13.69
C ASP A 573 -7.39 1.08 -12.58
N THR A 574 -8.53 1.03 -11.89
CA THR A 574 -8.77 0.16 -10.71
C THR A 574 -8.41 -1.29 -11.00
N ARG A 575 -8.80 -1.82 -12.18
CA ARG A 575 -8.50 -3.20 -12.56
C ARG A 575 -6.99 -3.45 -12.69
N GLN A 576 -6.27 -2.53 -13.34
CA GLN A 576 -4.83 -2.67 -13.56
C GLN A 576 -4.07 -2.60 -12.23
N VAL A 577 -4.47 -1.68 -11.34
CA VAL A 577 -3.90 -1.52 -10.01
C VAL A 577 -4.11 -2.78 -9.15
N ILE A 578 -5.35 -3.30 -9.09
CA ILE A 578 -5.63 -4.55 -8.36
C ILE A 578 -4.82 -5.71 -8.95
N SER A 579 -4.76 -5.82 -10.27
CA SER A 579 -3.98 -6.87 -10.95
C SER A 579 -2.49 -6.80 -10.58
N ARG A 580 -1.94 -5.59 -10.51
CA ARG A 580 -0.56 -5.35 -10.11
C ARG A 580 -0.32 -5.76 -8.66
N CYS A 581 -1.21 -5.36 -7.74
CA CYS A 581 -1.15 -5.77 -6.34
C CYS A 581 -1.22 -7.29 -6.17
N LEU A 582 -2.12 -7.97 -6.88
CA LEU A 582 -2.27 -9.42 -6.82
C LEU A 582 -1.00 -10.14 -7.27
N ALA A 583 -0.41 -9.71 -8.40
CA ALA A 583 0.85 -10.26 -8.89
C ALA A 583 2.01 -10.09 -7.87
N ILE A 584 2.05 -8.96 -7.15
CA ILE A 584 3.04 -8.71 -6.09
C ILE A 584 2.83 -9.66 -4.90
N THR A 585 1.58 -9.92 -4.51
CA THR A 585 1.25 -10.69 -3.30
C THR A 585 1.43 -12.22 -3.43
N GLN A 586 1.71 -12.76 -4.62
CA GLN A 586 1.82 -14.21 -4.86
C GLN A 586 3.09 -14.87 -4.28
N ARG A 587 3.99 -14.12 -3.64
CA ARG A 587 5.29 -14.62 -3.20
C ARG A 587 5.28 -15.10 -1.76
N ASN A 588 5.31 -16.42 -1.58
CA ASN A 588 5.51 -17.06 -0.28
C ASN A 588 6.75 -17.96 -0.31
N ILE A 589 7.90 -17.42 0.11
CA ILE A 589 9.06 -18.24 0.53
C ILE A 589 9.34 -17.92 1.98
N THR A 590 9.08 -18.86 2.88
CA THR A 590 9.37 -18.70 4.31
C THR A 590 10.68 -19.42 4.64
N LYS A 591 11.77 -18.66 4.79
CA LYS A 591 13.00 -19.11 5.47
C LYS A 591 13.39 -18.05 6.49
N GLN A 592 13.50 -18.47 7.75
CA GLN A 592 13.95 -17.61 8.84
C GLN A 592 15.44 -17.87 9.10
N GLN A 593 16.25 -16.81 9.16
CA GLN A 593 17.68 -16.86 9.41
C GLN A 593 18.05 -15.79 10.46
N LYS A 594 19.28 -15.85 10.98
CA LYS A 594 19.83 -14.70 11.72
C LYS A 594 20.11 -13.57 10.73
N PRO A 595 20.03 -12.29 11.13
CA PRO A 595 20.44 -11.21 10.24
C PRO A 595 21.90 -11.41 9.84
N LEU A 596 22.22 -11.09 8.59
CA LEU A 596 23.60 -11.08 8.11
C LEU A 596 24.34 -9.95 8.82
N LEU A 597 25.46 -10.28 9.46
CA LEU A 597 26.28 -9.31 10.17
C LEU A 597 27.49 -8.92 9.31
N ARG A 598 27.73 -7.61 9.21
CA ARG A 598 28.95 -7.03 8.65
C ARG A 598 30.03 -7.06 9.74
N MET A 599 31.02 -7.94 9.58
CA MET A 599 32.07 -8.23 10.58
C MET A 599 33.23 -7.24 10.53
#